data_AF-A0A850QXT2-F1
#
_entry.id   AF-A0A850QXT2-F1
#
_cell.length_a   1.000
_cell.length_b   1.000
_cell.length_c   1.000
_cell.angle_alpha   90.00
_cell.angle_beta   90.00
_cell.angle_gamma   90.00
#
_symmetry.space_group_name_H-M   'P 1'
#
loop_
_entity.id
_entity.type
_entity.pdbx_description
1 polymer ?
#
loop_
_entity_poly.entity_id
_entity_poly.type
_entity_poly.pdbx_seq_one_letter_code
_entity_poly.pdbx_strand_id
1 'polypeptide(L)'
;MLFNPQKHNFHYKDQESQQLMQKVIDFFEAKGLKSIKKDWHDKVWNYEFVDFMKDNQVLATLMTPEGYGDPSARWDTYRNTKFAEIIGFYGITYWYTFQVSMLGVAPVWLGSNEKLKHKAAQLLQEGYVCAFGLSEKEHGADIYSSEMKLVDKGNGYFEGSGSKYYIGNGNEAGLVSTFGKVENSDDYVFFVVDSKHPQYTCVKNTVNEQIHVSEYTINHYPITAEDISERGQKAWDDMLNTINICKFNLGFASIGLCEHAFYEAINHAAHRNIYGKYVTDFPHIQRLFADAYARLCAMKLFSERACDYMRSASQDDRRYLLFNPMVKMKVTSQGEEVINHLWDVIAAKGFEQEPFFETAAHEIRMLPKLEGTVHVNMALVVKFMQNYLFNPKDYPVIPHRDDVANDDFLFNQGPTRGLGKIQFHDYQQTYDAVKLENVEIFKQQIAAFKDYLLHHSPSQDQARDVDYILAMGECFTLIVYGHLILERAQHLATEDILINEIFDVLVRDMSHYALTLANKPSSTSGQYSALRLMQHKPHHDQERFKALWQSIYSLSGSYTALD
;
A
#
# COMPACT_ATOMS: atom_id res chain seq x y z
N MET A 1 -17.72 8.39 2.40
CA MET A 1 -16.39 7.83 2.68
C MET A 1 -15.91 6.97 1.52
N LEU A 2 -16.70 5.99 1.06
CA LEU A 2 -16.28 5.11 -0.04
C LEU A 2 -16.25 5.83 -1.40
N PHE A 3 -15.29 5.49 -2.25
CA PHE A 3 -15.22 5.95 -3.63
C PHE A 3 -16.43 5.45 -4.43
N ASN A 4 -17.03 6.31 -5.23
CA ASN A 4 -18.14 5.94 -6.12
C ASN A 4 -17.88 6.50 -7.53
N PRO A 5 -17.65 5.64 -8.54
CA PRO A 5 -17.38 6.07 -9.92
C PRO A 5 -18.43 7.02 -10.50
N GLN A 6 -19.71 6.83 -10.17
CA GLN A 6 -20.84 7.61 -10.69
C GLN A 6 -20.92 9.03 -10.10
N LYS A 7 -20.20 9.28 -9.00
CA LYS A 7 -20.15 10.59 -8.34
C LYS A 7 -18.77 11.24 -8.40
N HIS A 8 -17.72 10.46 -8.69
CA HIS A 8 -16.31 10.83 -8.62
C HIS A 8 -16.03 11.75 -7.42
N ASN A 9 -16.19 11.21 -6.22
CA ASN A 9 -16.17 11.95 -4.96
C ASN A 9 -14.77 12.25 -4.40
N PHE A 10 -13.72 12.20 -5.24
CA PHE A 10 -12.41 12.75 -4.89
C PHE A 10 -12.35 14.23 -5.24
N HIS A 11 -11.57 14.96 -4.47
CA HIS A 11 -11.37 16.39 -4.67
C HIS A 11 -9.94 16.66 -5.10
N TYR A 12 -9.76 17.42 -6.17
CA TYR A 12 -8.47 17.89 -6.65
C TYR A 12 -8.48 19.41 -6.76
N LYS A 13 -7.38 20.06 -6.39
CA LYS A 13 -7.27 21.53 -6.50
C LYS A 13 -7.00 22.01 -7.92
N ASP A 14 -6.56 21.13 -8.82
CA ASP A 14 -6.42 21.41 -10.25
C ASP A 14 -7.44 20.63 -11.08
N GLN A 15 -7.99 21.32 -12.08
CA GLN A 15 -9.01 20.78 -12.97
C GLN A 15 -8.45 19.66 -13.87
N GLU A 16 -7.16 19.72 -14.21
CA GLU A 16 -6.49 18.74 -15.07
C GLU A 16 -6.48 17.36 -14.41
N SER A 17 -6.12 17.27 -13.12
CA SER A 17 -6.18 16.01 -12.37
C SER A 17 -7.62 15.49 -12.28
N GLN A 18 -8.60 16.34 -11.99
CA GLN A 18 -10.01 15.93 -11.98
C GLN A 18 -10.44 15.33 -13.33
N GLN A 19 -10.09 15.98 -14.45
CA GLN A 19 -10.44 15.51 -15.79
C GLN A 19 -9.72 14.21 -16.16
N LEU A 20 -8.43 14.09 -15.84
CA LEU A 20 -7.66 12.88 -16.11
C LEU A 20 -8.24 11.68 -15.37
N MET A 21 -8.54 11.84 -14.07
CA MET A 21 -9.13 10.78 -13.25
C MET A 21 -10.54 10.42 -13.74
N GLN A 22 -11.34 11.40 -14.18
CA GLN A 22 -12.65 11.14 -14.78
C GLN A 22 -12.53 10.32 -16.07
N LYS A 23 -11.59 10.65 -16.97
CA LYS A 23 -11.38 9.86 -18.19
C LYS A 23 -11.01 8.40 -17.90
N VAL A 24 -10.24 8.16 -16.83
CA VAL A 24 -9.85 6.81 -16.40
C VAL A 24 -11.07 6.05 -15.90
N ILE A 25 -11.92 6.70 -15.10
CA ILE A 25 -13.21 6.13 -14.67
C ILE A 25 -14.08 5.81 -15.90
N ASP A 26 -14.25 6.77 -16.81
CA ASP A 26 -15.06 6.62 -18.01
C ASP A 26 -14.56 5.47 -18.90
N PHE A 27 -13.24 5.27 -19.00
CA PHE A 27 -12.65 4.14 -19.71
C PHE A 27 -13.12 2.79 -19.14
N PHE A 28 -13.03 2.61 -17.83
CA PHE A 28 -13.42 1.34 -17.20
C PHE A 28 -14.94 1.13 -17.20
N GLU A 29 -15.72 2.19 -16.93
CA GLU A 29 -17.17 2.14 -17.00
C GLU A 29 -17.66 1.84 -18.43
N ALA A 30 -16.99 2.36 -19.46
CA ALA A 30 -17.29 2.04 -20.86
C ALA A 30 -16.82 0.64 -21.29
N LYS A 31 -15.70 0.16 -20.72
CA LYS A 31 -15.22 -1.21 -20.95
C LYS A 31 -16.19 -2.24 -20.39
N GLY A 32 -16.82 -1.93 -19.25
CA GLY A 32 -17.82 -2.78 -18.60
C GLY A 32 -17.22 -3.98 -17.89
N LEU A 33 -17.91 -4.44 -16.84
CA LEU A 33 -17.48 -5.54 -15.99
C LEU A 33 -17.32 -6.83 -16.78
N LYS A 34 -18.19 -7.09 -17.77
CA LYS A 34 -18.12 -8.31 -18.57
C LYS A 34 -16.83 -8.41 -19.38
N SER A 35 -16.38 -7.30 -19.96
CA SER A 35 -15.11 -7.22 -20.69
C SER A 35 -13.92 -7.34 -19.74
N ILE A 36 -13.97 -6.64 -18.61
CA ILE A 36 -12.94 -6.72 -17.55
C ILE A 36 -12.78 -8.17 -17.06
N LYS A 37 -13.89 -8.86 -16.74
CA LYS A 37 -13.88 -10.26 -16.30
C LYS A 37 -13.39 -11.21 -17.39
N LYS A 38 -13.72 -10.95 -18.66
CA LYS A 38 -13.21 -11.74 -19.78
C LYS A 38 -11.69 -11.65 -19.85
N ASP A 39 -11.11 -10.45 -19.80
CA ASP A 39 -9.66 -10.27 -19.82
C ASP A 39 -8.98 -10.95 -18.62
N TRP A 40 -9.61 -10.87 -17.44
CA TRP A 40 -9.13 -11.52 -16.23
C TRP A 40 -9.13 -13.05 -16.31
N HIS A 41 -10.17 -13.67 -16.88
CA HIS A 41 -10.23 -15.12 -17.09
C HIS A 41 -9.26 -15.59 -18.16
N ASP A 42 -9.17 -14.84 -19.26
CA ASP A 42 -8.31 -15.16 -20.41
C ASP A 42 -6.85 -14.77 -20.17
N LYS A 43 -6.56 -14.14 -19.03
CA LYS A 43 -5.21 -13.70 -18.62
C LYS A 43 -4.58 -12.74 -19.64
N VAL A 44 -5.40 -11.88 -20.23
CA VAL A 44 -5.00 -10.91 -21.25
C VAL A 44 -4.32 -9.71 -20.58
N TRP A 45 -3.04 -9.50 -20.85
CA TRP A 45 -2.34 -8.33 -20.31
C TRP A 45 -2.99 -7.01 -20.77
N ASN A 46 -2.78 -5.94 -20.02
CA ASN A 46 -3.51 -4.67 -20.07
C ASN A 46 -3.21 -3.79 -21.31
N TYR A 47 -3.11 -4.36 -22.50
CA TYR A 47 -2.74 -3.65 -23.74
C TYR A 47 -3.65 -2.44 -24.00
N GLU A 48 -4.97 -2.63 -23.98
CA GLU A 48 -5.94 -1.54 -24.22
C GLU A 48 -5.81 -0.39 -23.22
N PHE A 49 -5.54 -0.71 -21.94
CA PHE A 49 -5.38 0.29 -20.90
C PHE A 49 -4.03 1.03 -21.03
N VAL A 50 -2.98 0.34 -21.47
CA VAL A 50 -1.68 0.97 -21.76
C VAL A 50 -1.78 1.92 -22.94
N ASP A 51 -2.49 1.54 -24.01
CA ASP A 51 -2.78 2.43 -25.14
C ASP A 51 -3.61 3.65 -24.70
N PHE A 52 -4.64 3.43 -23.88
CA PHE A 52 -5.41 4.53 -23.28
C PHE A 52 -4.53 5.47 -22.43
N MET A 53 -3.63 4.91 -21.61
CA MET A 53 -2.72 5.69 -20.77
C MET A 53 -1.74 6.51 -21.62
N LYS A 54 -1.27 5.97 -22.74
CA LYS A 54 -0.45 6.67 -23.72
C LYS A 54 -1.20 7.84 -24.36
N ASP A 55 -2.38 7.58 -24.92
CA ASP A 55 -3.17 8.58 -25.64
C ASP A 55 -3.61 9.75 -24.74
N ASN A 56 -3.75 9.49 -23.43
CA ASN A 56 -4.12 10.49 -22.44
C ASN A 56 -2.94 10.96 -21.56
N GLN A 57 -1.71 10.58 -21.89
CA GLN A 57 -0.48 10.97 -21.19
C GLN A 57 -0.48 10.65 -19.68
N VAL A 58 -1.23 9.63 -19.25
CA VAL A 58 -1.46 9.28 -17.83
C VAL A 58 -0.14 9.06 -17.09
N LEU A 59 0.74 8.18 -17.62
CA LEU A 59 2.01 7.85 -17.00
C LEU A 59 2.94 9.07 -16.96
N ALA A 60 3.02 9.81 -18.07
CA ALA A 60 3.85 11.01 -18.19
C ALA A 60 3.44 12.09 -17.19
N THR A 61 2.15 12.35 -17.04
CA THR A 61 1.64 13.32 -16.09
C THR A 61 1.91 12.87 -14.65
N LEU A 62 1.56 11.64 -14.28
CA LEU A 62 1.58 11.19 -12.87
C LEU A 62 2.97 10.77 -12.34
N MET A 63 3.87 10.31 -13.21
CA MET A 63 5.16 9.72 -12.81
C MET A 63 6.40 10.57 -13.14
N THR A 64 6.22 11.73 -13.78
CA THR A 64 7.33 12.63 -14.09
C THR A 64 7.41 13.73 -13.05
N PRO A 65 8.55 13.91 -12.35
CA PRO A 65 8.76 15.06 -11.47
C PRO A 65 8.72 16.38 -12.24
N GLU A 66 8.35 17.45 -11.54
CA GLU A 66 8.32 18.80 -12.11
C GLU A 66 9.67 19.17 -12.75
N GLY A 67 9.62 19.80 -13.93
CA GLY A 67 10.80 20.25 -14.68
C GLY A 67 11.35 19.26 -15.72
N TYR A 68 10.92 17.99 -15.72
CA TYR A 68 11.33 17.00 -16.73
C TYR A 68 10.29 16.74 -17.83
N GLY A 69 9.03 17.09 -17.60
CA GLY A 69 7.91 16.84 -18.51
C GLY A 69 7.13 18.11 -18.89
N ASP A 70 5.87 17.90 -19.31
CA ASP A 70 4.90 18.98 -19.51
C ASP A 70 4.68 19.78 -18.20
N PRO A 71 4.28 21.08 -18.25
CA PRO A 71 4.01 21.86 -17.04
C PRO A 71 3.00 21.26 -16.06
N SER A 72 2.08 20.40 -16.54
CA SER A 72 1.11 19.67 -15.69
C SER A 72 1.70 18.44 -14.98
N ALA A 73 2.88 17.99 -15.41
CA ALA A 73 3.54 16.81 -14.90
C ALA A 73 4.29 17.13 -13.59
N ARG A 74 4.04 16.30 -12.58
CA ARG A 74 4.61 16.37 -11.24
C ARG A 74 4.46 15.04 -10.52
N TRP A 75 5.43 14.65 -9.71
CA TRP A 75 5.26 13.54 -8.80
C TRP A 75 4.49 14.02 -7.58
N ASP A 76 3.19 13.80 -7.58
CA ASP A 76 2.26 14.25 -6.55
C ASP A 76 1.57 13.02 -5.94
N THR A 77 1.99 12.67 -4.73
CA THR A 77 1.56 11.48 -3.99
C THR A 77 0.06 11.51 -3.73
N TYR A 78 -0.54 12.69 -3.56
CA TYR A 78 -1.98 12.78 -3.33
C TYR A 78 -2.74 12.31 -4.57
N ARG A 79 -2.43 12.83 -5.76
CA ARG A 79 -3.11 12.36 -6.98
C ARG A 79 -2.72 10.93 -7.36
N ASN A 80 -1.47 10.52 -7.12
CA ASN A 80 -1.01 9.17 -7.43
C ASN A 80 -1.72 8.11 -6.57
N THR A 81 -1.96 8.40 -5.29
CA THR A 81 -2.71 7.50 -4.41
C THR A 81 -4.20 7.45 -4.75
N LYS A 82 -4.80 8.56 -5.20
CA LYS A 82 -6.17 8.55 -5.75
C LYS A 82 -6.28 7.75 -7.05
N PHE A 83 -5.32 7.90 -7.95
CA PHE A 83 -5.25 7.06 -9.16
C PHE A 83 -5.14 5.58 -8.78
N ALA A 84 -4.28 5.23 -7.81
CA ALA A 84 -4.14 3.86 -7.33
C ALA A 84 -5.43 3.27 -6.74
N GLU A 85 -6.20 4.09 -6.00
CA GLU A 85 -7.52 3.70 -5.47
C GLU A 85 -8.54 3.48 -6.60
N ILE A 86 -8.61 4.39 -7.58
CA ILE A 86 -9.51 4.28 -8.74
C ILE A 86 -9.23 3.01 -9.55
N ILE A 87 -7.98 2.77 -9.95
CA ILE A 87 -7.67 1.59 -10.77
C ILE A 87 -7.75 0.30 -9.95
N GLY A 88 -7.46 0.33 -8.65
CA GLY A 88 -7.66 -0.79 -7.74
C GLY A 88 -9.13 -1.19 -7.61
N PHE A 89 -10.06 -0.24 -7.74
CA PHE A 89 -11.51 -0.51 -7.78
C PHE A 89 -11.92 -1.38 -8.97
N TYR A 90 -11.22 -1.29 -10.11
CA TYR A 90 -11.51 -2.09 -11.30
C TYR A 90 -10.66 -3.36 -11.43
N GLY A 91 -9.64 -3.52 -10.59
CA GLY A 91 -8.80 -4.73 -10.52
C GLY A 91 -7.34 -4.43 -10.20
N ILE A 92 -6.74 -5.25 -9.36
CA ILE A 92 -5.32 -5.14 -8.98
C ILE A 92 -4.41 -5.40 -10.19
N THR A 93 -4.87 -6.15 -11.19
CA THR A 93 -4.10 -6.41 -12.42
C THR A 93 -3.85 -5.13 -13.22
N TYR A 94 -4.84 -4.23 -13.33
CA TYR A 94 -4.66 -2.89 -13.92
C TYR A 94 -3.77 -1.99 -13.06
N TRP A 95 -4.00 -2.02 -11.73
CA TRP A 95 -3.15 -1.30 -10.78
C TRP A 95 -1.68 -1.72 -10.87
N TYR A 96 -1.41 -3.02 -11.04
CA TYR A 96 -0.07 -3.58 -11.05
C TYR A 96 0.80 -3.00 -12.17
N THR A 97 0.24 -2.83 -13.38
CA THR A 97 0.96 -2.23 -14.52
C THR A 97 1.43 -0.80 -14.20
N PHE A 98 0.58 0.00 -13.55
CA PHE A 98 0.90 1.35 -13.09
C PHE A 98 1.95 1.31 -11.97
N GLN A 99 1.72 0.52 -10.92
CA GLN A 99 2.62 0.43 -9.77
C GLN A 99 4.04 0.01 -10.16
N VAL A 100 4.17 -1.00 -11.01
CA VAL A 100 5.48 -1.50 -11.42
C VAL A 100 6.21 -0.49 -12.31
N SER A 101 5.46 0.31 -13.08
CA SER A 101 6.07 1.42 -13.82
C SER A 101 6.63 2.49 -12.87
N MET A 102 5.92 2.80 -11.77
CA MET A 102 6.47 3.69 -10.72
C MET A 102 7.76 3.12 -10.10
N LEU A 103 7.77 1.83 -9.75
CA LEU A 103 8.96 1.13 -9.25
C LEU A 103 10.11 1.17 -10.26
N GLY A 104 9.80 1.00 -11.55
CA GLY A 104 10.80 0.96 -12.62
C GLY A 104 11.45 2.32 -12.89
N VAL A 105 10.69 3.42 -12.75
CA VAL A 105 11.21 4.77 -13.05
C VAL A 105 11.83 5.46 -11.83
N ALA A 106 11.39 5.13 -10.61
CA ALA A 106 11.89 5.77 -9.38
C ALA A 106 13.44 5.72 -9.19
N PRO A 107 14.16 4.62 -9.52
CA PRO A 107 15.62 4.60 -9.47
C PRO A 107 16.30 5.61 -10.40
N VAL A 108 15.63 6.02 -11.49
CA VAL A 108 16.15 7.06 -12.40
C VAL A 108 16.00 8.44 -11.76
N TRP A 109 14.85 8.72 -11.14
CA TRP A 109 14.61 9.99 -10.45
C TRP A 109 15.50 10.19 -9.22
N LEU A 110 15.75 9.11 -8.47
CA LEU A 110 16.70 9.09 -7.36
C LEU A 110 18.16 9.22 -7.81
N GLY A 111 18.47 8.70 -9.00
CA GLY A 111 19.81 8.70 -9.57
C GLY A 111 20.34 10.10 -9.91
N SER A 112 21.65 10.18 -10.14
CA SER A 112 22.34 11.45 -10.43
C SER A 112 22.46 11.76 -11.93
N ASN A 113 22.00 10.86 -12.81
CA ASN A 113 22.16 10.98 -14.26
C ASN A 113 21.03 11.79 -14.91
N GLU A 114 21.27 13.08 -15.15
CA GLU A 114 20.30 14.00 -15.77
C GLU A 114 19.88 13.61 -17.20
N LYS A 115 20.78 13.04 -18.00
CA LYS A 115 20.42 12.58 -19.35
C LYS A 115 19.41 11.44 -19.29
N LEU A 116 19.62 10.51 -18.36
CA LEU A 116 18.71 9.38 -18.15
C LEU A 116 17.35 9.83 -17.61
N LYS A 117 17.29 10.87 -16.77
CA LYS A 117 16.03 11.49 -16.32
C LYS A 117 15.21 12.06 -17.47
N HIS A 118 15.83 12.81 -18.38
CA HIS A 118 15.13 13.29 -19.59
C HIS A 118 14.69 12.15 -20.51
N LYS A 119 15.52 11.11 -20.68
CA LYS A 119 15.15 9.90 -21.44
C LYS A 119 13.95 9.18 -20.82
N ALA A 120 13.92 9.04 -19.50
CA ALA A 120 12.80 8.42 -18.79
C ALA A 120 11.50 9.24 -18.96
N ALA A 121 11.55 10.56 -18.85
CA ALA A 121 10.40 11.43 -19.10
C ALA A 121 9.87 11.26 -20.54
N GLN A 122 10.76 11.21 -21.52
CA GLN A 122 10.38 10.96 -22.92
C GLN A 122 9.70 9.60 -23.10
N LEU A 123 10.25 8.52 -22.51
CA LEU A 123 9.65 7.19 -22.61
C LEU A 123 8.24 7.13 -21.99
N LEU A 124 8.03 7.82 -20.87
CA LEU A 124 6.70 7.94 -20.26
C LEU A 124 5.72 8.70 -21.17
N GLN A 125 6.16 9.76 -21.85
CA GLN A 125 5.36 10.50 -22.85
C GLN A 125 5.00 9.63 -24.07
N GLU A 126 5.92 8.77 -24.49
CA GLU A 126 5.72 7.80 -25.57
C GLU A 126 4.80 6.62 -25.14
N GLY A 127 4.42 6.55 -23.86
CA GLY A 127 3.49 5.57 -23.30
C GLY A 127 4.12 4.27 -22.84
N TYR A 128 5.45 4.21 -22.73
CA TYR A 128 6.12 2.99 -22.26
C TYR A 128 5.90 2.76 -20.78
N VAL A 129 5.55 1.51 -20.44
CA VAL A 129 5.62 1.02 -19.07
C VAL A 129 7.08 0.77 -18.67
N CYS A 130 7.36 0.78 -17.36
CA CYS A 130 8.68 0.50 -16.81
C CYS A 130 8.66 -0.77 -15.94
N ALA A 131 9.86 -1.29 -15.66
CA ALA A 131 10.06 -2.46 -14.81
C ALA A 131 11.23 -2.25 -13.82
N PHE A 132 11.18 -2.96 -12.69
CA PHE A 132 12.16 -2.86 -11.61
C PHE A 132 12.88 -4.19 -11.38
N GLY A 133 14.07 -4.32 -11.96
CA GLY A 133 14.92 -5.51 -11.91
C GLY A 133 15.73 -5.62 -10.63
N LEU A 134 15.09 -6.07 -9.53
CA LEU A 134 15.76 -6.21 -8.24
C LEU A 134 16.06 -7.67 -7.86
N SER A 135 15.02 -8.49 -7.68
CA SER A 135 15.14 -9.82 -7.11
C SER A 135 15.81 -10.83 -8.05
N GLU A 136 16.50 -11.80 -7.46
CA GLU A 136 17.18 -12.91 -8.15
C GLU A 136 16.71 -14.24 -7.55
N LYS A 137 16.79 -15.32 -8.33
CA LYS A 137 16.19 -16.62 -8.00
C LYS A 137 16.70 -17.20 -6.67
N GLU A 138 18.01 -17.08 -6.42
CA GLU A 138 18.65 -17.60 -5.20
C GLU A 138 18.69 -16.57 -4.05
N HIS A 139 18.31 -15.31 -4.31
CA HIS A 139 18.57 -14.18 -3.40
C HIS A 139 17.35 -13.27 -3.15
N GLY A 140 16.12 -13.79 -3.31
CA GLY A 140 14.88 -12.99 -3.34
C GLY A 140 14.78 -11.87 -2.29
N ALA A 141 14.99 -12.18 -1.01
CA ALA A 141 15.03 -11.19 0.08
C ALA A 141 16.46 -10.79 0.51
N ASP A 142 17.48 -11.54 0.08
CA ASP A 142 18.89 -11.29 0.39
C ASP A 142 19.58 -10.52 -0.75
N ILE A 143 19.13 -9.28 -0.93
CA ILE A 143 19.61 -8.34 -1.96
C ILE A 143 21.11 -7.98 -1.85
N TYR A 144 21.80 -8.36 -0.78
CA TYR A 144 23.23 -8.09 -0.59
C TYR A 144 24.11 -8.91 -1.54
N SER A 145 23.62 -10.07 -1.97
CA SER A 145 24.34 -11.02 -2.83
C SER A 145 23.74 -10.99 -4.23
N SER A 146 24.13 -10.02 -5.06
CA SER A 146 23.65 -9.94 -6.45
C SER A 146 24.62 -10.64 -7.41
N GLU A 147 24.10 -11.57 -8.20
CA GLU A 147 24.79 -12.27 -9.29
C GLU A 147 24.73 -11.48 -10.61
N MET A 148 23.83 -10.49 -10.72
CA MET A 148 23.81 -9.53 -11.83
C MET A 148 25.06 -8.65 -11.79
N LYS A 149 25.91 -8.75 -12.81
CA LYS A 149 27.23 -8.10 -12.84
C LYS A 149 27.44 -7.20 -14.05
N LEU A 150 28.16 -6.11 -13.81
CA LEU A 150 28.77 -5.26 -14.85
C LEU A 150 30.27 -5.47 -14.89
N VAL A 151 30.79 -5.90 -16.04
CA VAL A 151 32.23 -6.04 -16.28
C VAL A 151 32.73 -4.83 -17.04
N ASP A 152 33.65 -4.04 -16.47
CA ASP A 152 34.29 -2.93 -17.16
C ASP A 152 35.18 -3.46 -18.30
N LYS A 153 34.92 -3.03 -19.53
CA LYS A 153 35.70 -3.41 -20.71
C LYS A 153 36.70 -2.33 -21.14
N GLY A 154 36.80 -1.24 -20.38
CA GLY A 154 37.53 -0.05 -20.75
C GLY A 154 36.79 0.82 -21.77
N ASN A 155 37.37 1.98 -22.09
CA ASN A 155 36.81 2.95 -23.05
C ASN A 155 35.42 3.50 -22.70
N GLY A 156 35.03 3.48 -21.42
CA GLY A 156 33.77 4.05 -20.93
C GLY A 156 32.55 3.12 -21.09
N TYR A 157 32.78 1.82 -21.18
CA TYR A 157 31.77 0.81 -21.49
C TYR A 157 31.84 -0.40 -20.56
N PHE A 158 30.67 -0.89 -20.16
CA PHE A 158 30.48 -2.11 -19.37
C PHE A 158 29.70 -3.16 -20.17
N GLU A 159 29.98 -4.44 -19.91
CA GLU A 159 29.10 -5.54 -20.30
C GLU A 159 28.32 -6.04 -19.09
N GLY A 160 26.98 -6.00 -19.20
CA GLY A 160 26.07 -6.58 -18.22
C GLY A 160 25.79 -8.05 -18.49
N SER A 161 25.84 -8.88 -17.45
CA SER A 161 25.45 -10.29 -17.53
C SER A 161 24.83 -10.76 -16.21
N GLY A 162 23.74 -11.52 -16.32
CA GLY A 162 23.03 -12.08 -15.17
C GLY A 162 21.54 -12.20 -15.43
N SER A 163 20.81 -12.68 -14.42
CA SER A 163 19.36 -12.86 -14.51
C SER A 163 18.65 -12.18 -13.35
N LYS A 164 17.41 -11.74 -13.59
CA LYS A 164 16.49 -11.27 -12.56
C LYS A 164 15.21 -12.09 -12.60
N TYR A 165 14.55 -12.16 -11.46
CA TYR A 165 13.40 -13.03 -11.22
C TYR A 165 12.29 -12.26 -10.50
N TYR A 166 11.04 -12.58 -10.84
CA TYR A 166 9.84 -11.87 -10.38
C TYR A 166 9.73 -10.40 -10.81
N ILE A 167 10.06 -10.10 -12.07
CA ILE A 167 10.11 -8.72 -12.56
C ILE A 167 8.83 -8.35 -13.31
N GLY A 168 7.97 -7.57 -12.66
CA GLY A 168 6.76 -7.06 -13.28
C GLY A 168 7.05 -6.26 -14.56
N ASN A 169 6.18 -6.33 -15.56
CA ASN A 169 6.32 -5.67 -16.87
C ASN A 169 7.59 -6.01 -17.67
N GLY A 170 8.45 -6.94 -17.21
CA GLY A 170 9.76 -7.18 -17.80
C GLY A 170 9.76 -7.58 -19.28
N ASN A 171 8.64 -8.06 -19.81
CA ASN A 171 8.49 -8.42 -21.22
C ASN A 171 8.01 -7.27 -22.12
N GLU A 172 7.42 -6.21 -21.55
CA GLU A 172 6.87 -5.06 -22.31
C GLU A 172 7.56 -3.73 -21.99
N ALA A 173 8.39 -3.66 -20.96
CA ALA A 173 8.95 -2.40 -20.47
C ALA A 173 9.94 -1.76 -21.45
N GLY A 174 9.72 -0.48 -21.78
CA GLY A 174 10.69 0.33 -22.54
C GLY A 174 11.91 0.74 -21.70
N LEU A 175 11.80 0.61 -20.37
CA LEU A 175 12.88 0.86 -19.42
C LEU A 175 12.78 -0.12 -18.25
N VAL A 176 13.86 -0.87 -18.02
CA VAL A 176 14.02 -1.78 -16.88
C VAL A 176 15.18 -1.29 -16.01
N SER A 177 14.88 -0.68 -14.87
CA SER A 177 15.90 -0.29 -13.88
C SER A 177 16.43 -1.55 -13.17
N THR A 178 17.66 -1.94 -13.50
CA THR A 178 18.31 -3.17 -13.05
C THR A 178 19.34 -2.88 -11.98
N PHE A 179 19.21 -3.55 -10.83
CA PHE A 179 20.20 -3.50 -9.76
C PHE A 179 21.24 -4.60 -9.92
N GLY A 180 22.51 -4.29 -9.68
CA GLY A 180 23.59 -5.28 -9.73
C GLY A 180 24.84 -4.82 -9.00
N LYS A 181 25.97 -5.45 -9.32
CA LYS A 181 27.31 -5.07 -8.83
C LYS A 181 28.28 -4.86 -9.98
N VAL A 182 29.24 -3.97 -9.79
CA VAL A 182 30.39 -3.85 -10.70
C VAL A 182 31.42 -4.92 -10.32
N GLU A 183 31.82 -5.76 -11.27
CA GLU A 183 32.75 -6.86 -11.04
C GLU A 183 34.11 -6.37 -10.55
N ASN A 184 34.73 -7.13 -9.64
CA ASN A 184 35.98 -6.78 -8.96
C ASN A 184 35.93 -5.47 -8.15
N SER A 185 34.73 -5.04 -7.76
CA SER A 185 34.50 -3.94 -6.83
C SER A 185 33.41 -4.31 -5.82
N ASP A 186 33.34 -3.56 -4.72
CA ASP A 186 32.22 -3.65 -3.77
C ASP A 186 31.07 -2.70 -4.14
N ASP A 187 31.13 -2.06 -5.32
CA ASP A 187 30.12 -1.09 -5.75
C ASP A 187 28.84 -1.79 -6.22
N TYR A 188 27.73 -1.40 -5.59
CA TYR A 188 26.40 -1.58 -6.17
C TYR A 188 26.20 -0.64 -7.35
N VAL A 189 25.30 -0.99 -8.26
CA VAL A 189 24.98 -0.17 -9.43
C VAL A 189 23.51 -0.32 -9.82
N PHE A 190 22.89 0.80 -10.18
CA PHE A 190 21.67 0.80 -10.97
C PHE A 190 21.98 1.22 -12.40
N PHE A 191 21.48 0.44 -13.35
CA PHE A 191 21.55 0.72 -14.77
C PHE A 191 20.23 0.36 -15.45
N VAL A 192 19.94 0.97 -16.58
CA VAL A 192 18.72 0.69 -17.35
C VAL A 192 19.01 -0.26 -18.51
N VAL A 193 18.07 -1.16 -18.78
CA VAL A 193 18.05 -1.98 -19.99
C VAL A 193 16.69 -1.87 -20.69
N ASP A 194 16.66 -2.14 -21.98
CA ASP A 194 15.44 -2.18 -22.80
C ASP A 194 15.00 -3.65 -22.98
N SER A 195 13.74 -3.95 -22.65
CA SER A 195 13.20 -5.32 -22.80
C SER A 195 13.12 -5.80 -24.24
N LYS A 196 13.18 -4.89 -25.22
CA LYS A 196 13.16 -5.19 -26.66
C LYS A 196 14.57 -5.27 -27.27
N HIS A 197 15.62 -5.04 -26.49
CA HIS A 197 17.00 -5.13 -26.97
C HIS A 197 17.39 -6.59 -27.31
N PRO A 198 18.15 -6.86 -28.39
CA PRO A 198 18.52 -8.23 -28.79
C PRO A 198 19.31 -9.03 -27.74
N GLN A 199 19.96 -8.36 -26.79
CA GLN A 199 20.72 -8.98 -25.69
C GLN A 199 19.94 -9.05 -24.38
N TYR A 200 18.66 -8.73 -24.42
CA TYR A 200 17.69 -8.98 -23.36
C TYR A 200 16.85 -10.20 -23.76
N THR A 201 16.74 -11.18 -22.88
CA THR A 201 15.90 -12.37 -23.08
C THR A 201 14.90 -12.46 -21.95
N CYS A 202 13.61 -12.29 -22.25
CA CYS A 202 12.54 -12.69 -21.36
C CYS A 202 12.44 -14.22 -21.39
N VAL A 203 12.93 -14.88 -20.34
CA VAL A 203 13.02 -16.35 -20.26
C VAL A 203 11.64 -16.96 -20.11
N LYS A 204 10.79 -16.40 -19.24
CA LYS A 204 9.41 -16.84 -19.04
C LYS A 204 8.58 -15.79 -18.30
N ASN A 205 7.26 -15.88 -18.46
CA ASN A 205 6.31 -15.33 -17.47
C ASN A 205 6.19 -16.34 -16.31
N THR A 206 6.35 -15.87 -15.08
CA THR A 206 6.45 -16.70 -13.87
C THR A 206 5.10 -16.96 -13.20
N VAL A 207 4.08 -16.16 -13.55
CA VAL A 207 2.73 -16.25 -13.00
C VAL A 207 1.70 -16.49 -14.10
N ASN A 208 0.57 -17.10 -13.73
CA ASN A 208 -0.56 -17.32 -14.62
C ASN A 208 -1.68 -16.32 -14.28
N GLU A 209 -1.43 -15.05 -14.51
CA GLU A 209 -2.33 -13.94 -14.19
C GLU A 209 -2.47 -12.96 -15.34
N GLN A 210 -3.46 -12.06 -15.27
CA GLN A 210 -3.64 -10.91 -16.16
C GLN A 210 -2.55 -9.83 -15.96
N ILE A 211 -1.32 -10.25 -15.65
CA ILE A 211 -0.13 -9.43 -15.46
C ILE A 211 1.07 -10.21 -15.96
N HIS A 212 2.13 -9.49 -16.29
CA HIS A 212 3.42 -10.10 -16.58
C HIS A 212 4.36 -9.96 -15.39
N VAL A 213 4.94 -11.08 -14.99
CA VAL A 213 5.98 -11.17 -13.97
C VAL A 213 7.09 -12.03 -14.54
N SER A 214 8.13 -11.41 -15.05
CA SER A 214 9.13 -12.06 -15.89
C SER A 214 10.34 -12.56 -15.10
N GLU A 215 10.89 -13.68 -15.57
CA GLU A 215 12.32 -13.96 -15.43
C GLU A 215 13.00 -13.43 -16.69
N TYR A 216 14.06 -12.64 -16.52
CA TYR A 216 14.85 -12.17 -17.66
C TYR A 216 16.33 -12.40 -17.43
N THR A 217 17.05 -12.52 -18.54
CA THR A 217 18.51 -12.63 -18.57
C THR A 217 19.04 -11.59 -19.54
N ILE A 218 20.13 -10.94 -19.15
CA ILE A 218 20.97 -10.17 -20.06
C ILE A 218 22.29 -10.90 -20.26
N ASN A 219 22.81 -10.92 -21.49
CA ASN A 219 24.06 -11.59 -21.82
C ASN A 219 24.94 -10.68 -22.68
N HIS A 220 26.10 -10.30 -22.13
CA HIS A 220 27.01 -9.31 -22.71
C HIS A 220 26.33 -7.99 -23.11
N TYR A 221 25.31 -7.55 -22.36
CA TYR A 221 24.49 -6.40 -22.72
C TYR A 221 25.32 -5.10 -22.63
N PRO A 222 25.26 -4.23 -23.64
CA PRO A 222 26.04 -3.01 -23.70
C PRO A 222 25.53 -1.93 -22.78
N ILE A 223 26.38 -1.44 -21.88
CA ILE A 223 26.03 -0.43 -20.89
C ILE A 223 27.07 0.68 -20.92
N THR A 224 26.61 1.90 -21.17
CA THR A 224 27.44 3.10 -21.16
C THR A 224 27.19 3.93 -19.89
N ALA A 225 27.98 4.98 -19.69
CA ALA A 225 27.73 5.93 -18.61
C ALA A 225 26.34 6.60 -18.71
N GLU A 226 25.73 6.66 -19.89
CA GLU A 226 24.38 7.24 -20.07
C GLU A 226 23.27 6.31 -19.56
N ASP A 227 23.54 5.01 -19.44
CA ASP A 227 22.58 3.99 -19.00
C ASP A 227 22.64 3.73 -17.48
N ILE A 228 23.67 4.26 -16.79
CA ILE A 228 23.85 4.09 -15.34
C ILE A 228 23.14 5.24 -14.61
N SER A 229 22.20 4.91 -13.72
CA SER A 229 21.53 5.94 -12.90
C SER A 229 22.35 6.31 -11.67
N GLU A 230 23.00 5.34 -11.03
CA GLU A 230 23.81 5.54 -9.83
C GLU A 230 24.78 4.38 -9.54
N ARG A 231 25.85 4.65 -8.78
CA ARG A 231 26.84 3.67 -8.32
C ARG A 231 27.19 3.79 -6.84
N GLY A 232 27.84 2.74 -6.32
CA GLY A 232 28.38 2.68 -4.97
C GLY A 232 27.29 2.65 -3.90
N GLN A 233 27.60 3.23 -2.72
CA GLN A 233 26.68 3.25 -1.59
C GLN A 233 25.35 3.98 -1.89
N LYS A 234 25.38 4.98 -2.78
CA LYS A 234 24.16 5.71 -3.14
C LYS A 234 23.19 4.83 -3.94
N ALA A 235 23.68 3.95 -4.82
CA ALA A 235 22.81 2.98 -5.52
C ALA A 235 22.08 2.04 -4.54
N TRP A 236 22.75 1.65 -3.45
CA TRP A 236 22.11 0.88 -2.37
C TRP A 236 21.02 1.68 -1.65
N ASP A 237 21.30 2.93 -1.30
CA ASP A 237 20.31 3.79 -0.65
C ASP A 237 19.12 4.08 -1.58
N ASP A 238 19.36 4.34 -2.88
CA ASP A 238 18.34 4.54 -3.90
C ASP A 238 17.45 3.29 -4.08
N MET A 239 18.02 2.09 -3.92
CA MET A 239 17.26 0.85 -4.00
C MET A 239 16.22 0.78 -2.85
N LEU A 240 16.64 1.07 -1.62
CA LEU A 240 15.74 1.07 -0.46
C LEU A 240 14.74 2.22 -0.54
N ASN A 241 15.18 3.39 -0.99
CA ASN A 241 14.34 4.56 -1.15
C ASN A 241 13.26 4.35 -2.23
N THR A 242 13.59 3.67 -3.34
CA THR A 242 12.61 3.27 -4.38
C THR A 242 11.45 2.48 -3.78
N ILE A 243 11.77 1.46 -2.98
CA ILE A 243 10.78 0.63 -2.29
C ILE A 243 9.96 1.47 -1.30
N ASN A 244 10.60 2.37 -0.56
CA ASN A 244 9.89 3.26 0.36
C ASN A 244 8.90 4.17 -0.37
N ILE A 245 9.23 4.70 -1.55
CA ILE A 245 8.31 5.56 -2.32
C ILE A 245 7.11 4.75 -2.80
N CYS A 246 7.37 3.62 -3.45
CA CYS A 246 6.33 2.97 -4.24
C CYS A 246 5.41 2.10 -3.39
N LYS A 247 5.91 1.47 -2.31
CA LYS A 247 5.11 0.52 -1.52
C LYS A 247 3.89 1.15 -0.84
N PHE A 248 3.90 2.47 -0.74
CA PHE A 248 2.81 3.27 -0.18
C PHE A 248 1.49 3.08 -0.95
N ASN A 249 1.56 2.88 -2.27
CA ASN A 249 0.37 2.76 -3.13
C ASN A 249 -0.44 1.47 -2.88
N LEU A 250 0.15 0.42 -2.31
CA LEU A 250 -0.51 -0.88 -2.12
C LEU A 250 -1.74 -0.76 -1.22
N GLY A 251 -1.69 0.10 -0.21
CA GLY A 251 -2.82 0.34 0.69
C GLY A 251 -4.02 0.93 -0.05
N PHE A 252 -3.78 1.86 -0.98
CA PHE A 252 -4.83 2.51 -1.77
C PHE A 252 -5.45 1.57 -2.81
N ALA A 253 -4.64 0.71 -3.44
CA ALA A 253 -5.16 -0.36 -4.30
C ALA A 253 -6.07 -1.32 -3.52
N SER A 254 -5.66 -1.69 -2.31
CA SER A 254 -6.45 -2.55 -1.41
C SER A 254 -7.77 -1.90 -1.02
N ILE A 255 -7.78 -0.59 -0.78
CA ILE A 255 -9.00 0.19 -0.48
C ILE A 255 -9.96 0.12 -1.67
N GLY A 256 -9.50 0.48 -2.87
CA GLY A 256 -10.35 0.47 -4.07
C GLY A 256 -10.99 -0.89 -4.34
N LEU A 257 -10.19 -1.97 -4.24
CA LEU A 257 -10.67 -3.33 -4.43
C LEU A 257 -11.78 -3.70 -3.43
N CYS A 258 -11.59 -3.33 -2.16
CA CYS A 258 -12.56 -3.58 -1.10
C CYS A 258 -13.84 -2.76 -1.30
N GLU A 259 -13.75 -1.55 -1.85
CA GLU A 259 -14.93 -0.70 -2.09
C GLU A 259 -15.86 -1.28 -3.15
N HIS A 260 -15.32 -1.79 -4.26
CA HIS A 260 -16.14 -2.46 -5.27
C HIS A 260 -16.79 -3.72 -4.68
N ALA A 261 -16.00 -4.58 -4.03
CA ALA A 261 -16.51 -5.78 -3.38
C ALA A 261 -17.61 -5.48 -2.34
N PHE A 262 -17.49 -4.35 -1.61
CA PHE A 262 -18.49 -3.91 -0.65
C PHE A 262 -19.82 -3.58 -1.34
N TYR A 263 -19.80 -2.79 -2.43
CA TYR A 263 -21.01 -2.47 -3.19
C TYR A 263 -21.70 -3.71 -3.73
N GLU A 264 -20.93 -4.64 -4.29
CA GLU A 264 -21.50 -5.87 -4.82
C GLU A 264 -22.15 -6.73 -3.72
N ALA A 265 -21.46 -6.90 -2.59
CA ALA A 265 -21.96 -7.68 -1.46
C ALA A 265 -23.23 -7.07 -0.85
N ILE A 266 -23.28 -5.74 -0.64
CA ILE A 266 -24.48 -5.09 -0.07
C ILE A 266 -25.65 -5.12 -1.05
N ASN A 267 -25.40 -4.97 -2.36
CA ASN A 267 -26.44 -5.11 -3.39
C ASN A 267 -26.99 -6.54 -3.40
N HIS A 268 -26.13 -7.55 -3.37
CA HIS A 268 -26.58 -8.94 -3.32
C HIS A 268 -27.42 -9.22 -2.08
N ALA A 269 -26.91 -8.88 -0.90
CA ALA A 269 -27.57 -9.15 0.37
C ALA A 269 -28.94 -8.45 0.48
N ALA A 270 -29.04 -7.20 0.00
CA ALA A 270 -30.28 -6.43 0.07
C ALA A 270 -31.39 -6.98 -0.83
N HIS A 271 -31.06 -7.68 -1.91
CA HIS A 271 -32.02 -8.23 -2.87
C HIS A 271 -32.25 -9.73 -2.72
N ARG A 272 -31.51 -10.42 -1.84
CA ARG A 272 -31.64 -11.86 -1.61
C ARG A 272 -32.64 -12.13 -0.48
N ASN A 273 -33.77 -12.75 -0.80
CA ASN A 273 -34.76 -13.20 0.20
C ASN A 273 -34.55 -14.68 0.53
N ILE A 274 -34.34 -14.98 1.81
CA ILE A 274 -34.27 -16.34 2.35
C ILE A 274 -35.07 -16.42 3.64
N TYR A 275 -35.81 -17.52 3.83
CA TYR A 275 -36.64 -17.73 5.02
C TYR A 275 -37.66 -16.59 5.28
N GLY A 276 -38.13 -15.93 4.22
CA GLY A 276 -39.11 -14.84 4.30
C GLY A 276 -38.52 -13.49 4.75
N LYS A 277 -37.20 -13.33 4.78
CA LYS A 277 -36.49 -12.10 5.12
C LYS A 277 -35.37 -11.82 4.12
N TYR A 278 -34.98 -10.56 3.96
CA TYR A 278 -33.79 -10.23 3.19
C TYR A 278 -32.52 -10.61 3.98
N VAL A 279 -31.43 -10.94 3.29
CA VAL A 279 -30.15 -11.29 3.95
C VAL A 279 -29.67 -10.15 4.85
N THR A 280 -29.96 -8.90 4.49
CA THR A 280 -29.71 -7.69 5.30
C THR A 280 -30.51 -7.59 6.60
N ASP A 281 -31.56 -8.40 6.79
CA ASP A 281 -32.38 -8.40 8.02
C ASP A 281 -31.79 -9.26 9.14
N PHE A 282 -30.77 -10.08 8.84
CA PHE A 282 -30.17 -10.98 9.83
C PHE A 282 -29.09 -10.26 10.66
N PRO A 283 -29.14 -10.30 12.01
CA PRO A 283 -28.22 -9.55 12.86
C PRO A 283 -26.73 -9.84 12.63
N HIS A 284 -26.38 -11.10 12.33
CA HIS A 284 -24.99 -11.47 12.06
C HIS A 284 -24.48 -10.89 10.73
N ILE A 285 -25.34 -10.74 9.72
CA ILE A 285 -25.00 -10.07 8.45
C ILE A 285 -24.79 -8.57 8.68
N GLN A 286 -25.66 -7.93 9.47
CA GLN A 286 -25.49 -6.52 9.83
C GLN A 286 -24.16 -6.29 10.54
N ARG A 287 -23.77 -7.21 11.44
CA ARG A 287 -22.48 -7.13 12.13
C ARG A 287 -21.30 -7.34 11.18
N LEU A 288 -21.36 -8.31 10.26
CA LEU A 288 -20.29 -8.53 9.26
C LEU A 288 -20.09 -7.29 8.38
N PHE A 289 -21.17 -6.65 7.92
CA PHE A 289 -21.08 -5.40 7.18
C PHE A 289 -20.57 -4.23 8.03
N ALA A 290 -21.00 -4.10 9.29
CA ALA A 290 -20.51 -3.06 10.18
C ALA A 290 -18.99 -3.19 10.40
N ASP A 291 -18.50 -4.42 10.66
CA ASP A 291 -17.08 -4.70 10.80
C ASP A 291 -16.31 -4.41 9.50
N ALA A 292 -16.79 -4.90 8.36
CA ALA A 292 -16.20 -4.63 7.05
C ALA A 292 -16.15 -3.12 6.73
N TYR A 293 -17.25 -2.40 7.00
CA TYR A 293 -17.35 -0.97 6.73
C TYR A 293 -16.44 -0.15 7.64
N ALA A 294 -16.39 -0.49 8.94
CA ALA A 294 -15.51 0.16 9.89
C ALA A 294 -14.03 -0.07 9.54
N ARG A 295 -13.63 -1.31 9.22
CA ARG A 295 -12.26 -1.63 8.76
C ARG A 295 -11.91 -0.87 7.49
N LEU A 296 -12.80 -0.83 6.50
CA LEU A 296 -12.58 -0.11 5.24
C LEU A 296 -12.47 1.40 5.45
N CYS A 297 -13.33 2.00 6.27
CA CYS A 297 -13.21 3.42 6.60
C CYS A 297 -11.93 3.74 7.37
N ALA A 298 -11.52 2.87 8.31
CA ALA A 298 -10.26 2.99 9.03
C ALA A 298 -9.05 2.94 8.08
N MET A 299 -9.08 2.04 7.09
CA MET A 299 -8.06 1.95 6.04
C MET A 299 -7.90 3.28 5.31
N LYS A 300 -9.02 3.91 4.91
CA LYS A 300 -9.00 5.22 4.24
C LYS A 300 -8.48 6.33 5.15
N LEU A 301 -9.04 6.47 6.34
CA LEU A 301 -8.67 7.53 7.27
C LEU A 301 -7.17 7.47 7.62
N PHE A 302 -6.66 6.27 7.92
CA PHE A 302 -5.24 6.09 8.19
C PHE A 302 -4.38 6.44 6.98
N SER A 303 -4.71 5.89 5.79
CA SER A 303 -3.87 6.03 4.60
C SER A 303 -3.84 7.47 4.09
N GLU A 304 -4.97 8.16 4.11
CA GLU A 304 -5.03 9.59 3.74
C GLU A 304 -4.21 10.45 4.71
N ARG A 305 -4.25 10.17 6.01
CA ARG A 305 -3.41 10.91 6.96
C ARG A 305 -1.93 10.60 6.77
N ALA A 306 -1.59 9.34 6.54
CA ALA A 306 -0.23 8.94 6.20
C ALA A 306 0.26 9.64 4.92
N CYS A 307 -0.63 9.92 3.96
CA CYS A 307 -0.30 10.68 2.76
C CYS A 307 0.09 12.12 3.09
N ASP A 308 -0.63 12.79 4.01
CA ASP A 308 -0.24 14.13 4.48
C ASP A 308 1.19 14.16 5.06
N TYR A 309 1.54 13.13 5.85
CA TYR A 309 2.89 12.96 6.40
C TYR A 309 3.93 12.67 5.33
N MET A 310 3.61 11.84 4.33
CA MET A 310 4.52 11.52 3.23
C MET A 310 4.81 12.74 2.37
N ARG A 311 3.80 13.58 2.08
CA ARG A 311 3.93 14.83 1.32
C ARG A 311 4.58 15.97 2.09
N SER A 312 4.65 15.85 3.42
CA SER A 312 5.32 16.80 4.30
C SER A 312 6.69 16.32 4.77
N ALA A 313 7.16 15.18 4.22
CA ALA A 313 8.43 14.58 4.57
C ALA A 313 9.58 15.55 4.24
N SER A 314 10.56 15.59 5.14
CA SER A 314 11.79 16.38 4.97
C SER A 314 12.95 15.73 5.70
N GLN A 315 14.15 16.31 5.59
CA GLN A 315 15.31 15.84 6.35
C GLN A 315 15.08 15.95 7.87
N ASP A 316 14.32 16.97 8.30
CA ASP A 316 14.03 17.26 9.71
C ASP A 316 12.77 16.53 10.23
N ASP A 317 11.87 16.14 9.32
CA ASP A 317 10.67 15.37 9.64
C ASP A 317 10.59 14.08 8.84
N ARG A 318 11.00 12.99 9.49
CA ARG A 318 11.03 11.64 8.93
C ARG A 318 9.96 10.72 9.51
N ARG A 319 8.91 11.26 10.12
CA ARG A 319 7.82 10.47 10.76
C ARG A 319 7.10 9.55 9.77
N TYR A 320 7.06 9.93 8.48
CA TYR A 320 6.49 9.11 7.40
C TYR A 320 7.10 7.70 7.32
N LEU A 321 8.34 7.49 7.79
CA LEU A 321 9.01 6.18 7.77
C LEU A 321 8.36 5.13 8.68
N LEU A 322 7.53 5.54 9.65
CA LEU A 322 6.65 4.63 10.40
C LEU A 322 5.33 4.40 9.67
N PHE A 323 4.72 5.44 9.13
CA PHE A 323 3.37 5.37 8.56
C PHE A 323 3.34 4.67 7.20
N ASN A 324 4.38 4.86 6.39
CA ASN A 324 4.52 4.20 5.09
C ASN A 324 4.48 2.66 5.16
N PRO A 325 5.36 1.97 5.94
CA PRO A 325 5.26 0.52 6.07
C PRO A 325 3.93 0.06 6.71
N MET A 326 3.27 0.90 7.50
CA MET A 326 1.93 0.60 8.01
C MET A 326 0.85 0.67 6.92
N VAL A 327 0.90 1.64 6.00
CA VAL A 327 0.02 1.63 4.82
C VAL A 327 0.26 0.38 4.00
N LYS A 328 1.53 0.00 3.81
CA LYS A 328 1.85 -1.24 3.10
C LYS A 328 1.30 -2.48 3.78
N MET A 329 1.52 -2.64 5.09
CA MET A 329 1.30 -3.92 5.78
C MET A 329 -0.04 -3.98 6.53
N LYS A 330 -0.40 -2.94 7.28
CA LYS A 330 -1.59 -2.95 8.14
C LYS A 330 -2.83 -2.77 7.27
N VAL A 331 -2.83 -1.78 6.37
CA VAL A 331 -3.99 -1.49 5.51
C VAL A 331 -4.28 -2.65 4.55
N THR A 332 -3.26 -3.25 3.93
CA THR A 332 -3.49 -4.40 3.03
C THR A 332 -3.96 -5.64 3.77
N SER A 333 -3.45 -5.93 4.98
CA SER A 333 -3.98 -7.01 5.81
C SER A 333 -5.41 -6.76 6.29
N GLN A 334 -5.77 -5.50 6.59
CA GLN A 334 -7.15 -5.14 6.87
C GLN A 334 -8.05 -5.34 5.64
N GLY A 335 -7.53 -5.13 4.43
CA GLY A 335 -8.23 -5.48 3.20
C GLY A 335 -8.57 -6.97 3.09
N GLU A 336 -7.65 -7.87 3.48
CA GLU A 336 -7.97 -9.30 3.55
C GLU A 336 -9.14 -9.59 4.51
N GLU A 337 -9.17 -8.93 5.68
CA GLU A 337 -10.27 -9.08 6.65
C GLU A 337 -11.59 -8.51 6.14
N VAL A 338 -11.57 -7.37 5.45
CA VAL A 338 -12.76 -6.79 4.81
C VAL A 338 -13.34 -7.78 3.80
N ILE A 339 -12.52 -8.32 2.90
CA ILE A 339 -12.98 -9.30 1.92
C ILE A 339 -13.49 -10.57 2.58
N ASN A 340 -12.84 -11.08 3.64
CA ASN A 340 -13.33 -12.26 4.37
C ASN A 340 -14.74 -12.02 4.95
N HIS A 341 -14.97 -10.87 5.61
CA HIS A 341 -16.29 -10.53 6.14
C HIS A 341 -17.35 -10.42 5.04
N LEU A 342 -17.01 -9.80 3.90
CA LEU A 342 -17.92 -9.68 2.78
C LEU A 342 -18.18 -11.02 2.10
N TRP A 343 -17.20 -11.94 2.09
CA TRP A 343 -17.35 -13.27 1.50
C TRP A 343 -18.33 -14.11 2.31
N ASP A 344 -18.29 -14.01 3.64
CA ASP A 344 -19.29 -14.65 4.51
C ASP A 344 -20.72 -14.14 4.24
N VAL A 345 -20.87 -12.91 3.71
CA VAL A 345 -22.17 -12.35 3.33
C VAL A 345 -22.62 -12.80 1.93
N ILE A 346 -21.77 -12.65 0.92
CA ILE A 346 -22.13 -13.00 -0.48
C ILE A 346 -22.13 -14.52 -0.71
N ALA A 347 -21.45 -15.27 0.16
CA ALA A 347 -21.42 -16.73 0.22
C ALA A 347 -21.10 -17.36 -1.15
N ALA A 348 -21.91 -18.32 -1.60
CA ALA A 348 -21.69 -19.06 -2.84
C ALA A 348 -21.60 -18.17 -4.08
N LYS A 349 -22.25 -17.01 -4.08
CA LYS A 349 -22.19 -16.07 -5.22
C LYS A 349 -20.79 -15.50 -5.44
N GLY A 350 -19.96 -15.41 -4.40
CA GLY A 350 -18.56 -14.97 -4.52
C GLY A 350 -17.67 -15.92 -5.33
N PHE A 351 -18.15 -17.13 -5.68
CA PHE A 351 -17.47 -18.08 -6.57
C PHE A 351 -18.03 -18.08 -7.99
N GLU A 352 -19.03 -17.27 -8.30
CA GLU A 352 -19.58 -17.17 -9.64
C GLU A 352 -18.63 -16.40 -10.56
N GLN A 353 -18.63 -16.76 -11.84
CA GLN A 353 -17.74 -16.17 -12.86
C GLN A 353 -18.16 -14.75 -13.29
N GLU A 354 -19.41 -14.34 -13.06
CA GLU A 354 -19.93 -13.06 -13.56
C GLU A 354 -19.59 -11.89 -12.62
N PRO A 355 -19.74 -12.04 -11.29
CA PRO A 355 -19.48 -10.93 -10.38
C PRO A 355 -17.98 -10.58 -10.27
N PHE A 356 -17.72 -9.32 -9.88
CA PHE A 356 -16.36 -8.84 -9.60
C PHE A 356 -15.77 -9.50 -8.36
N PHE A 357 -16.60 -9.94 -7.42
CA PHE A 357 -16.13 -10.43 -6.12
C PHE A 357 -15.13 -11.59 -6.22
N GLU A 358 -15.27 -12.50 -7.20
CA GLU A 358 -14.28 -13.57 -7.43
C GLU A 358 -12.88 -13.00 -7.70
N THR A 359 -12.80 -11.94 -8.53
CA THR A 359 -11.56 -11.24 -8.83
C THR A 359 -11.00 -10.57 -7.58
N ALA A 360 -11.83 -9.85 -6.82
CA ALA A 360 -11.43 -9.21 -5.57
C ALA A 360 -10.89 -10.22 -4.53
N ALA A 361 -11.59 -11.34 -4.37
CA ALA A 361 -11.23 -12.40 -3.43
C ALA A 361 -9.90 -13.10 -3.77
N HIS A 362 -9.63 -13.26 -5.06
CA HIS A 362 -8.36 -13.79 -5.55
C HIS A 362 -7.21 -12.78 -5.38
N GLU A 363 -7.43 -11.54 -5.80
CA GLU A 363 -6.37 -10.54 -5.91
C GLU A 363 -5.98 -9.88 -4.59
N ILE A 364 -6.90 -9.78 -3.62
CA ILE A 364 -6.60 -9.15 -2.31
C ILE A 364 -5.42 -9.82 -1.60
N ARG A 365 -5.18 -11.11 -1.87
CA ARG A 365 -4.11 -11.90 -1.28
C ARG A 365 -2.72 -11.49 -1.76
N MET A 366 -2.62 -10.82 -2.91
CA MET A 366 -1.35 -10.39 -3.50
C MET A 366 -0.70 -9.27 -2.67
N LEU A 367 -1.47 -8.23 -2.34
CA LEU A 367 -0.96 -6.96 -1.81
C LEU A 367 -0.14 -7.10 -0.50
N PRO A 368 -0.56 -7.91 0.50
CA PRO A 368 0.23 -8.04 1.74
C PRO A 368 1.59 -8.73 1.54
N LYS A 369 1.81 -9.40 0.40
CA LYS A 369 3.02 -10.21 0.11
C LYS A 369 4.00 -9.47 -0.79
N LEU A 370 3.53 -8.57 -1.66
CA LEU A 370 4.37 -7.73 -2.52
C LEU A 370 5.21 -6.72 -1.72
N GLU A 371 6.33 -6.25 -2.28
CA GLU A 371 7.17 -5.14 -1.75
C GLU A 371 7.54 -5.27 -0.25
N GLY A 372 7.97 -6.49 0.11
CA GLY A 372 8.33 -6.90 1.47
C GLY A 372 7.10 -7.36 2.24
N THR A 373 7.12 -8.59 2.74
CA THR A 373 5.97 -9.20 3.44
C THR A 373 5.52 -8.37 4.67
N VAL A 374 4.32 -8.66 5.17
CA VAL A 374 3.82 -8.09 6.44
C VAL A 374 4.87 -8.20 7.55
N HIS A 375 5.51 -9.36 7.68
CA HIS A 375 6.53 -9.61 8.70
C HIS A 375 7.78 -8.73 8.55
N VAL A 376 8.25 -8.51 7.32
CA VAL A 376 9.40 -7.64 7.04
C VAL A 376 9.10 -6.20 7.45
N ASN A 377 7.91 -5.70 7.09
CA ASN A 377 7.50 -4.35 7.47
C ASN A 377 7.18 -4.24 8.98
N MET A 378 6.67 -5.29 9.61
CA MET A 378 6.46 -5.31 11.06
C MET A 378 7.79 -5.19 11.82
N ALA A 379 8.82 -5.94 11.39
CA ALA A 379 10.17 -5.85 11.95
C ALA A 379 10.79 -4.45 11.79
N LEU A 380 10.37 -3.69 10.77
CA LEU A 380 10.73 -2.28 10.61
C LEU A 380 9.97 -1.41 11.61
N VAL A 381 8.66 -1.58 11.71
CA VAL A 381 7.76 -0.77 12.54
C VAL A 381 8.06 -0.88 14.03
N VAL A 382 8.39 -2.08 14.54
CA VAL A 382 8.71 -2.26 15.97
C VAL A 382 9.93 -1.44 16.43
N LYS A 383 10.82 -1.05 15.51
CA LYS A 383 11.99 -0.19 15.84
C LYS A 383 11.59 1.22 16.30
N PHE A 384 10.38 1.67 15.98
CA PHE A 384 9.87 2.98 16.37
C PHE A 384 9.12 2.95 17.72
N MET A 385 8.78 1.76 18.23
CA MET A 385 7.89 1.59 19.38
C MET A 385 8.36 2.36 20.61
N GLN A 386 9.66 2.30 20.93
CA GLN A 386 10.21 2.98 22.10
C GLN A 386 10.00 4.50 22.02
N ASN A 387 10.40 5.14 20.92
CA ASN A 387 10.30 6.60 20.81
C ASN A 387 8.86 7.07 20.62
N TYR A 388 8.04 6.28 19.91
CA TYR A 388 6.63 6.60 19.73
C TYR A 388 5.87 6.59 21.07
N LEU A 389 6.11 5.58 21.92
CA LEU A 389 5.35 5.41 23.16
C LEU A 389 5.88 6.22 24.35
N PHE A 390 7.20 6.49 24.39
CA PHE A 390 7.86 6.98 25.61
C PHE A 390 8.72 8.24 25.43
N ASN A 391 9.12 8.60 24.20
CA ASN A 391 10.02 9.74 23.96
C ASN A 391 9.44 10.73 22.95
N PRO A 392 8.30 11.39 23.25
CA PRO A 392 7.72 12.36 22.35
C PRO A 392 8.65 13.56 22.15
N LYS A 393 8.50 14.22 21.01
CA LYS A 393 9.17 15.46 20.64
C LYS A 393 8.15 16.41 20.03
N ASP A 394 8.29 17.71 20.29
CA ASP A 394 7.44 18.71 19.64
C ASP A 394 7.73 18.78 18.15
N TYR A 395 6.66 18.73 17.36
CA TYR A 395 6.70 18.91 15.92
C TYR A 395 5.64 19.93 15.49
N PRO A 396 5.87 20.65 14.38
CA PRO A 396 4.79 21.36 13.71
C PRO A 396 3.65 20.41 13.35
N VAL A 397 2.43 20.95 13.42
CA VAL A 397 1.23 20.25 12.95
C VAL A 397 1.35 20.05 11.45
N ILE A 398 1.21 18.80 11.00
CA ILE A 398 1.18 18.48 9.57
C ILE A 398 -0.20 18.86 9.03
N PRO A 399 -0.29 19.81 8.08
CA PRO A 399 -1.56 20.23 7.50
C PRO A 399 -2.14 19.11 6.63
N HIS A 400 -3.39 19.27 6.20
CA HIS A 400 -3.90 18.49 5.08
C HIS A 400 -3.15 18.88 3.79
N ARG A 401 -2.62 17.89 3.07
CA ARG A 401 -1.84 18.05 1.84
C ARG A 401 -2.62 17.52 0.64
N ASP A 402 -3.61 18.29 0.19
CA ASP A 402 -4.32 18.15 -1.09
C ASP A 402 -3.94 19.27 -2.09
N ASP A 403 -2.88 20.02 -1.79
CA ASP A 403 -2.35 21.07 -2.65
C ASP A 403 -1.62 20.53 -3.89
N VAL A 404 -1.58 21.35 -4.92
CA VAL A 404 -0.88 21.10 -6.19
C VAL A 404 0.60 21.32 -5.96
N ALA A 405 1.35 20.26 -5.69
CA ALA A 405 2.78 20.35 -5.39
C ALA A 405 3.52 19.06 -5.80
N ASN A 406 4.74 19.22 -6.30
CA ASN A 406 5.69 18.13 -6.51
C ASN A 406 6.28 17.70 -5.15
N ASP A 407 6.37 16.40 -4.90
CA ASP A 407 6.91 15.86 -3.65
C ASP A 407 8.42 15.57 -3.78
N ASP A 408 9.21 16.63 -4.02
CA ASP A 408 10.65 16.54 -4.33
C ASP A 408 11.45 15.68 -3.34
N PHE A 409 11.11 15.78 -2.06
CA PHE A 409 11.86 15.10 -1.00
C PHE A 409 11.82 13.57 -1.14
N LEU A 410 10.82 13.01 -1.81
CA LEU A 410 10.77 11.57 -2.08
C LEU A 410 11.98 11.10 -2.89
N PHE A 411 12.56 11.95 -3.73
CA PHE A 411 13.76 11.66 -4.49
C PHE A 411 15.06 12.15 -3.81
N ASN A 412 14.97 12.63 -2.56
CA ASN A 412 16.10 13.11 -1.76
C ASN A 412 16.02 12.69 -0.28
N GLN A 413 15.58 11.45 -0.01
CA GLN A 413 15.35 10.91 1.34
C GLN A 413 16.63 10.74 2.19
N GLY A 414 17.80 10.75 1.54
CA GLY A 414 19.09 10.54 2.18
C GLY A 414 19.32 9.09 2.65
N PRO A 415 20.23 8.89 3.63
CA PRO A 415 20.62 7.55 4.07
C PRO A 415 19.49 6.76 4.76
N THR A 416 19.50 5.47 4.53
CA THR A 416 18.48 4.50 4.99
C THR A 416 18.68 3.97 6.42
N ARG A 417 19.48 4.68 7.24
CA ARG A 417 19.86 4.30 8.60
C ARG A 417 19.24 5.22 9.67
N GLY A 418 19.27 4.76 10.93
CA GLY A 418 18.90 5.59 12.09
C GLY A 418 17.41 5.63 12.42
N LEU A 419 16.62 4.69 11.91
CA LEU A 419 15.16 4.64 12.11
C LEU A 419 14.75 4.67 13.60
N GLY A 420 15.45 3.92 14.46
CA GLY A 420 15.19 3.90 15.90
C GLY A 420 15.55 5.19 16.65
N LYS A 421 16.07 6.21 15.96
CA LYS A 421 16.30 7.56 16.54
C LYS A 421 15.17 8.54 16.22
N ILE A 422 14.24 8.15 15.35
CA ILE A 422 13.11 9.01 14.96
C ILE A 422 12.15 9.09 16.14
N GLN A 423 11.79 10.33 16.49
CA GLN A 423 10.81 10.65 17.52
C GLN A 423 9.52 11.16 16.87
N PHE A 424 8.42 11.11 17.62
CA PHE A 424 7.07 11.48 17.17
C PHE A 424 6.50 12.53 18.11
N HIS A 425 5.49 13.26 17.65
CA HIS A 425 4.68 14.08 18.55
C HIS A 425 3.88 13.19 19.51
N ASP A 426 3.46 13.75 20.63
CA ASP A 426 2.74 12.99 21.66
C ASP A 426 1.34 12.60 21.16
N TYR A 427 1.20 11.33 20.76
CA TYR A 427 -0.05 10.77 20.28
C TYR A 427 -1.17 10.82 21.33
N GLN A 428 -0.85 10.91 22.63
CA GLN A 428 -1.85 10.97 23.70
C GLN A 428 -2.73 12.21 23.56
N GLN A 429 -2.19 13.32 23.06
CA GLN A 429 -2.96 14.56 22.83
C GLN A 429 -4.14 14.31 21.87
N THR A 430 -3.92 13.55 20.80
CA THR A 430 -4.96 13.20 19.84
C THR A 430 -6.03 12.30 20.47
N TYR A 431 -5.62 11.29 21.24
CA TYR A 431 -6.57 10.42 21.94
C TYR A 431 -7.37 11.17 23.02
N ASP A 432 -6.74 12.09 23.74
CA ASP A 432 -7.38 12.85 24.81
C ASP A 432 -8.37 13.91 24.30
N ALA A 433 -8.22 14.35 23.05
CA ALA A 433 -9.15 15.26 22.41
C ALA A 433 -10.51 14.62 22.07
N VAL A 434 -10.61 13.28 22.07
CA VAL A 434 -11.82 12.55 21.65
C VAL A 434 -12.48 11.87 22.86
N LYS A 435 -13.79 12.09 23.04
CA LYS A 435 -14.57 11.63 24.19
C LYS A 435 -15.65 10.62 23.81
N LEU A 436 -15.24 9.58 23.07
CA LEU A 436 -16.09 8.48 22.65
C LEU A 436 -15.82 7.24 23.50
N GLU A 437 -16.84 6.43 23.80
CA GLU A 437 -16.73 5.35 24.78
C GLU A 437 -15.68 4.31 24.39
N ASN A 438 -15.66 3.89 23.12
CA ASN A 438 -14.69 2.90 22.65
C ASN A 438 -13.27 3.48 22.52
N VAL A 439 -13.13 4.79 22.31
CA VAL A 439 -11.82 5.45 22.34
C VAL A 439 -11.27 5.46 23.76
N GLU A 440 -12.11 5.75 24.77
CA GLU A 440 -11.71 5.72 26.17
C GLU A 440 -11.37 4.30 26.66
N ILE A 441 -12.09 3.26 26.18
CA ILE A 441 -11.71 1.86 26.44
C ILE A 441 -10.36 1.54 25.80
N PHE A 442 -10.14 1.95 24.55
CA PHE A 442 -8.88 1.72 23.85
C PHE A 442 -7.71 2.42 24.53
N LYS A 443 -7.90 3.63 25.07
CA LYS A 443 -6.91 4.32 25.91
C LYS A 443 -6.51 3.51 27.16
N GLN A 444 -7.46 2.82 27.79
CA GLN A 444 -7.15 1.93 28.93
C GLN A 444 -6.29 0.74 28.47
N GLN A 445 -6.56 0.16 27.30
CA GLN A 445 -5.72 -0.89 26.73
C GLN A 445 -4.32 -0.40 26.37
N ILE A 446 -4.19 0.83 25.85
CA ILE A 446 -2.89 1.49 25.61
C ILE A 446 -2.12 1.63 26.92
N ALA A 447 -2.76 2.11 28.00
CA ALA A 447 -2.14 2.27 29.30
C ALA A 447 -1.64 0.92 29.86
N ALA A 448 -2.46 -0.14 29.76
CA ALA A 448 -2.07 -1.49 30.15
C ALA A 448 -0.91 -2.04 29.30
N PHE A 449 -0.87 -1.75 28.00
CA PHE A 449 0.25 -2.15 27.14
C PHE A 449 1.55 -1.44 27.51
N LYS A 450 1.49 -0.13 27.82
CA LYS A 450 2.65 0.62 28.30
C LYS A 450 3.16 0.07 29.64
N ASP A 451 2.26 -0.25 30.56
CA ASP A 451 2.59 -0.87 31.84
C ASP A 451 3.29 -2.22 31.66
N TYR A 452 2.74 -3.08 30.79
CA TYR A 452 3.38 -4.34 30.38
C TYR A 452 4.80 -4.10 29.82
N LEU A 453 4.99 -3.13 28.92
CA LEU A 453 6.31 -2.84 28.36
C LEU A 453 7.31 -2.31 29.39
N LEU A 454 6.86 -1.58 30.42
CA LEU A 454 7.72 -1.00 31.46
C LEU A 454 8.11 -2.00 32.55
N HIS A 455 7.19 -2.87 32.93
CA HIS A 455 7.35 -3.74 34.11
C HIS A 455 7.49 -5.23 33.76
N HIS A 456 7.09 -5.62 32.56
CA HIS A 456 7.04 -7.00 32.08
C HIS A 456 7.62 -7.14 30.67
N SER A 457 8.57 -6.27 30.31
CA SER A 457 9.22 -6.24 28.99
C SER A 457 9.72 -7.62 28.55
N PRO A 458 9.76 -7.90 27.23
CA PRO A 458 10.31 -9.15 26.72
C PRO A 458 11.74 -9.41 27.24
N SER A 459 12.04 -10.67 27.58
CA SER A 459 13.41 -11.10 27.89
C SER A 459 14.31 -11.02 26.65
N GLN A 460 15.63 -11.15 26.81
CA GLN A 460 16.55 -11.19 25.67
C GLN A 460 16.24 -12.34 24.69
N ASP A 461 15.78 -13.49 25.20
CA ASP A 461 15.42 -14.63 24.37
C ASP A 461 14.10 -14.38 23.63
N GLN A 462 13.10 -13.81 24.31
CA GLN A 462 11.84 -13.39 23.68
C GLN A 462 12.08 -12.28 22.63
N ALA A 463 13.07 -11.42 22.84
CA ALA A 463 13.43 -10.38 21.88
C ALA A 463 14.08 -10.93 20.59
N ARG A 464 14.63 -12.15 20.63
CA ARG A 464 15.15 -12.89 19.47
C ARG A 464 14.09 -13.78 18.83
N ASP A 465 13.00 -14.05 19.54
CA ASP A 465 11.85 -14.78 19.04
C ASP A 465 11.02 -13.87 18.13
N VAL A 466 11.16 -14.08 16.82
CA VAL A 466 10.45 -13.31 15.79
C VAL A 466 8.94 -13.41 15.99
N ASP A 467 8.41 -14.57 16.35
CA ASP A 467 6.97 -14.77 16.55
C ASP A 467 6.44 -13.97 17.76
N TYR A 468 7.23 -13.87 18.82
CA TYR A 468 6.92 -13.01 19.97
C TYR A 468 6.91 -11.53 19.59
N ILE A 469 7.96 -11.07 18.88
CA ILE A 469 8.09 -9.68 18.44
C ILE A 469 6.97 -9.27 17.48
N LEU A 470 6.57 -10.17 16.57
CA LEU A 470 5.46 -9.92 15.65
C LEU A 470 4.14 -9.74 16.40
N ALA A 471 3.82 -10.63 17.34
CA ALA A 471 2.59 -10.52 18.14
C ALA A 471 2.55 -9.24 19.00
N MET A 472 3.67 -8.85 19.59
CA MET A 472 3.79 -7.56 20.30
C MET A 472 3.66 -6.36 19.34
N GLY A 473 4.24 -6.49 18.14
CA GLY A 473 4.16 -5.48 17.09
C GLY A 473 2.72 -5.21 16.65
N GLU A 474 1.86 -6.23 16.61
CA GLU A 474 0.44 -6.06 16.31
C GLU A 474 -0.25 -5.10 17.30
N CYS A 475 -0.05 -5.30 18.60
CA CYS A 475 -0.56 -4.38 19.64
C CYS A 475 -0.08 -2.95 19.40
N PHE A 476 1.23 -2.76 19.17
CA PHE A 476 1.80 -1.43 18.91
C PHE A 476 1.19 -0.79 17.65
N THR A 477 1.04 -1.54 16.56
CA THR A 477 0.51 -0.99 15.31
C THR A 477 -0.93 -0.50 15.45
N LEU A 478 -1.78 -1.13 16.27
CA LEU A 478 -3.13 -0.63 16.51
C LEU A 478 -3.14 0.76 17.18
N ILE A 479 -2.17 1.05 18.04
CA ILE A 479 -2.03 2.36 18.70
C ILE A 479 -1.70 3.44 17.67
N VAL A 480 -0.75 3.16 16.78
CA VAL A 480 -0.36 4.08 15.69
C VAL A 480 -1.49 4.22 14.68
N TYR A 481 -2.20 3.14 14.38
CA TYR A 481 -3.31 3.11 13.44
C TYR A 481 -4.47 3.98 13.96
N GLY A 482 -4.91 3.75 15.20
CA GLY A 482 -5.95 4.57 15.84
C GLY A 482 -5.56 6.05 15.95
N HIS A 483 -4.29 6.36 16.16
CA HIS A 483 -3.81 7.74 16.24
C HIS A 483 -4.07 8.50 14.93
N LEU A 484 -3.59 7.97 13.80
CA LEU A 484 -3.74 8.64 12.50
C LEU A 484 -5.20 8.66 12.02
N ILE A 485 -5.99 7.65 12.39
CA ILE A 485 -7.45 7.65 12.16
C ILE A 485 -8.09 8.84 12.85
N LEU A 486 -7.79 9.08 14.13
CA LEU A 486 -8.37 10.20 14.88
C LEU A 486 -7.91 11.56 14.34
N GLU A 487 -6.63 11.71 13.98
CA GLU A 487 -6.15 12.94 13.33
C GLU A 487 -6.91 13.22 12.02
N ARG A 488 -7.09 12.20 11.16
CA ARG A 488 -7.84 12.37 9.91
C ARG A 488 -9.32 12.67 10.15
N ALA A 489 -9.92 11.96 11.10
CA ALA A 489 -11.32 12.11 11.44
C ALA A 489 -11.64 13.54 11.84
N GLN A 490 -10.75 14.19 12.59
CA GLN A 490 -10.88 15.60 12.95
C GLN A 490 -10.83 16.53 11.73
N HIS A 491 -9.91 16.29 10.78
CA HIS A 491 -9.79 17.09 9.55
C HIS A 491 -11.02 16.96 8.64
N LEU A 492 -11.62 15.77 8.58
CA LEU A 492 -12.77 15.48 7.73
C LEU A 492 -14.13 15.70 8.42
N ALA A 493 -14.14 16.08 9.70
CA ALA A 493 -15.35 16.09 10.53
C ALA A 493 -16.14 14.76 10.43
N THR A 494 -15.43 13.64 10.53
CA THR A 494 -16.03 12.30 10.42
C THR A 494 -16.98 12.06 11.58
N GLU A 495 -18.15 11.50 11.30
CA GLU A 495 -19.19 11.26 12.29
C GLU A 495 -18.70 10.35 13.44
N ASP A 496 -18.98 10.77 14.67
CA ASP A 496 -18.64 10.04 15.90
C ASP A 496 -19.15 8.60 15.92
N ILE A 497 -20.30 8.35 15.26
CA ILE A 497 -20.89 7.00 15.13
C ILE A 497 -19.91 6.05 14.43
N LEU A 498 -19.29 6.51 13.34
CA LEU A 498 -18.32 5.72 12.59
C LEU A 498 -17.01 5.57 13.35
N ILE A 499 -16.51 6.65 13.95
CA ILE A 499 -15.27 6.60 14.75
C ILE A 499 -15.44 5.61 15.91
N ASN A 500 -16.56 5.66 16.60
CA ASN A 500 -16.79 4.76 17.72
C ASN A 500 -16.94 3.28 17.28
N GLU A 501 -17.49 2.98 16.09
CA GLU A 501 -17.50 1.61 15.54
C GLU A 501 -16.09 1.16 15.09
N ILE A 502 -15.29 2.05 14.49
CA ILE A 502 -13.88 1.75 14.20
C ILE A 502 -13.16 1.33 15.49
N PHE A 503 -13.37 2.07 16.58
CA PHE A 503 -12.77 1.73 17.86
C PHE A 503 -13.40 0.50 18.54
N ASP A 504 -14.63 0.10 18.22
CA ASP A 504 -15.16 -1.22 18.62
C ASP A 504 -14.28 -2.34 18.05
N VAL A 505 -13.97 -2.26 16.75
CA VAL A 505 -13.08 -3.21 16.06
C VAL A 505 -11.68 -3.19 16.67
N LEU A 506 -11.08 -2.01 16.87
CA LEU A 506 -9.72 -1.90 17.41
C LEU A 506 -9.61 -2.45 18.84
N VAL A 507 -10.63 -2.25 19.68
CA VAL A 507 -10.67 -2.81 21.05
C VAL A 507 -10.69 -4.34 21.03
N ARG A 508 -11.45 -4.94 20.10
CA ARG A 508 -11.49 -6.40 19.91
C ARG A 508 -10.16 -6.94 19.38
N ASP A 509 -9.60 -6.29 18.36
CA ASP A 509 -8.31 -6.69 17.78
C ASP A 509 -7.18 -6.61 18.83
N MET A 510 -7.13 -5.54 19.62
CA MET A 510 -6.16 -5.40 20.71
C MET A 510 -6.30 -6.52 21.75
N SER A 511 -7.53 -6.87 22.11
CA SER A 511 -7.80 -7.98 23.04
C SER A 511 -7.36 -9.33 22.45
N HIS A 512 -7.57 -9.54 21.15
CA HIS A 512 -7.16 -10.74 20.44
C HIS A 512 -5.63 -10.89 20.40
N TYR A 513 -4.90 -9.83 20.04
CA TYR A 513 -3.44 -9.87 19.99
C TYR A 513 -2.82 -9.97 21.38
N ALA A 514 -3.37 -9.29 22.38
CA ALA A 514 -2.94 -9.43 23.77
C ALA A 514 -3.11 -10.88 24.29
N LEU A 515 -4.23 -11.53 23.97
CA LEU A 515 -4.45 -12.93 24.32
C LEU A 515 -3.47 -13.85 23.59
N THR A 516 -3.19 -13.60 22.31
CA THR A 516 -2.21 -14.36 21.52
C THR A 516 -0.82 -14.25 22.15
N LEU A 517 -0.39 -13.05 22.53
CA LEU A 517 0.89 -12.80 23.17
C LEU A 517 0.96 -13.45 24.57
N ALA A 518 -0.12 -13.36 25.36
CA ALA A 518 -0.20 -13.97 26.68
C ALA A 518 -0.05 -15.50 26.62
N ASN A 519 -0.59 -16.13 25.57
CA ASN A 519 -0.57 -17.59 25.40
C ASN A 519 0.69 -18.12 24.71
N LYS A 520 1.68 -17.28 24.38
CA LYS A 520 2.96 -17.78 23.85
C LYS A 520 3.62 -18.71 24.88
N PRO A 521 4.20 -19.86 24.46
CA PRO A 521 4.85 -20.79 25.40
C PRO A 521 5.97 -20.15 26.24
N SER A 522 6.61 -19.12 25.69
CA SER A 522 7.68 -18.37 26.34
C SER A 522 7.18 -17.29 27.31
N SER A 523 5.88 -16.97 27.34
CA SER A 523 5.32 -15.94 28.22
C SER A 523 5.31 -16.38 29.69
N THR A 524 5.87 -15.54 30.56
CA THR A 524 5.90 -15.80 32.01
C THR A 524 4.52 -15.55 32.64
N SER A 525 4.30 -16.07 33.86
CA SER A 525 3.05 -15.82 34.61
C SER A 525 2.78 -14.34 34.88
N GLY A 526 3.85 -13.55 35.07
CA GLY A 526 3.75 -12.09 35.22
C GLY A 526 3.31 -11.40 33.93
N GLN A 527 3.94 -11.75 32.80
CA GLN A 527 3.54 -11.26 31.48
C GLN A 527 2.11 -11.66 31.12
N TYR A 528 1.73 -12.92 31.40
CA TYR A 528 0.37 -13.41 31.19
C TYR A 528 -0.66 -12.56 31.93
N SER A 529 -0.40 -12.26 33.20
CA SER A 529 -1.29 -11.47 34.05
C SER A 529 -1.38 -10.02 33.59
N ALA A 530 -0.26 -9.41 33.19
CA ALA A 530 -0.24 -8.04 32.68
C ALA A 530 -0.97 -7.92 31.33
N LEU A 531 -0.73 -8.84 30.39
CA LEU A 531 -1.38 -8.85 29.07
C LEU A 531 -2.89 -9.12 29.15
N ARG A 532 -3.35 -9.83 30.17
CA ARG A 532 -4.78 -10.01 30.45
C ARG A 532 -5.49 -8.70 30.76
N LEU A 533 -4.81 -7.68 31.30
CA LEU A 533 -5.39 -6.36 31.59
C LEU A 533 -5.73 -5.58 30.31
N MET A 534 -5.17 -5.96 29.17
CA MET A 534 -5.50 -5.40 27.86
C MET A 534 -6.78 -6.01 27.27
N GLN A 535 -7.36 -7.05 27.86
CA GLN A 535 -8.55 -7.72 27.32
C GLN A 535 -9.82 -7.00 27.78
N HIS A 536 -10.45 -6.27 26.85
CA HIS A 536 -11.65 -5.48 27.11
C HIS A 536 -12.78 -5.87 26.15
N LYS A 537 -14.01 -5.67 26.60
CA LYS A 537 -15.18 -5.71 25.71
C LYS A 537 -15.46 -4.27 25.23
N PRO A 538 -15.73 -4.05 23.93
CA PRO A 538 -16.17 -2.74 23.49
C PRO A 538 -17.55 -2.39 24.06
N HIS A 539 -17.80 -1.08 24.19
CA HIS A 539 -19.10 -0.54 24.56
C HIS A 539 -20.07 -0.64 23.38
N HIS A 540 -21.06 -1.51 23.52
CA HIS A 540 -22.12 -1.69 22.53
C HIS A 540 -23.33 -0.78 22.83
N ASP A 541 -23.70 0.04 21.87
CA ASP A 541 -24.92 0.85 21.87
C ASP A 541 -25.80 0.44 20.69
N GLN A 542 -27.01 -0.04 20.99
CA GLN A 542 -27.91 -0.59 20.00
C GLN A 542 -28.51 0.48 19.06
N GLU A 543 -28.78 1.68 19.55
CA GLU A 543 -29.36 2.75 18.72
C GLU A 543 -28.30 3.34 17.79
N ARG A 544 -27.08 3.52 18.29
CA ARG A 544 -25.93 3.90 17.47
C ARG A 544 -25.64 2.87 16.37
N PHE A 545 -25.67 1.58 16.71
CA PHE A 545 -25.48 0.51 15.74
C PHE A 545 -26.58 0.54 14.66
N LYS A 546 -27.85 0.73 15.03
CA LYS A 546 -28.95 0.88 14.06
C LYS A 546 -28.74 2.08 13.13
N ALA A 547 -28.31 3.22 13.67
CA ALA A 547 -28.03 4.41 12.87
C ALA A 547 -26.90 4.17 11.87
N LEU A 548 -25.79 3.58 12.31
CA LEU A 548 -24.70 3.18 11.43
C LEU A 548 -25.18 2.21 10.35
N TRP A 549 -25.98 1.21 10.73
CA TRP A 549 -26.51 0.22 9.81
C TRP A 549 -27.40 0.86 8.73
N GLN A 550 -28.22 1.86 9.06
CA GLN A 550 -28.98 2.60 8.05
C GLN A 550 -28.08 3.30 7.03
N SER A 551 -27.00 3.93 7.49
CA SER A 551 -26.00 4.54 6.60
C SER A 551 -25.33 3.50 5.70
N ILE A 552 -24.98 2.33 6.22
CA ILE A 552 -24.41 1.23 5.44
C ILE A 552 -25.43 0.68 4.43
N TYR A 553 -26.65 0.39 4.87
CA TYR A 553 -27.71 -0.15 4.02
C TYR A 553 -28.07 0.82 2.87
N SER A 554 -27.96 2.13 3.09
CA SER A 554 -28.17 3.15 2.05
C SER A 554 -27.17 3.09 0.88
N LEU A 555 -26.05 2.36 1.04
CA LEU A 555 -25.11 2.09 -0.05
C LEU A 555 -25.67 1.08 -1.06
N SER A 556 -26.69 0.30 -0.70
CA SER A 556 -27.39 -0.58 -1.63
C SER A 556 -27.98 0.21 -2.79
N GLY A 557 -27.71 -0.23 -4.01
CA GLY A 557 -28.11 0.42 -5.26
C GLY A 557 -27.35 1.71 -5.59
N SER A 558 -26.40 2.16 -4.75
CA SER A 558 -25.68 3.41 -5.00
C SER A 558 -24.56 3.28 -6.03
N TYR A 559 -24.09 2.07 -6.29
CA TYR A 559 -23.24 1.70 -7.41
C TYR A 559 -23.57 0.28 -7.86
N THR A 560 -23.57 0.03 -9.16
CA THR A 560 -23.64 -1.30 -9.79
C THR A 560 -22.76 -1.20 -11.02
N ALA A 561 -21.81 -2.13 -11.17
CA ALA A 561 -20.94 -2.13 -12.32
C ALA A 561 -21.77 -2.28 -13.61
N LEU A 562 -21.40 -1.52 -14.64
CA LEU A 562 -22.02 -1.61 -15.96
C LEU A 562 -21.57 -2.89 -16.66
N ASP A 563 -22.48 -3.54 -17.39
CA ASP A 563 -22.20 -4.78 -18.15
C ASP A 563 -21.39 -4.54 -19.43
#